data_AF-A0A1A7WG31-F1
#
_entry.id   AF-A0A1A7WG31-F1
#
_cell.length_a   1.000
_cell.length_b   1.000
_cell.length_c   1.000
_cell.angle_alpha   90.00
_cell.angle_beta   90.00
_cell.angle_gamma   90.00
#
_symmetry.space_group_name_H-M   'P 1'
#
loop_
_entity.id
_entity.type
_entity.pdbx_description
1 polymer ?
#
loop_
_entity_poly.entity_id
_entity_poly.type
_entity_poly.pdbx_seq_one_letter_code
_entity_poly.pdbx_strand_id
1 'polypeptide(L)'
;MSDALSDDGSDINQDDSQDVITPATLIAKLEEAWLNEKFSPELLDNKSEVVELVMEQLTHMESNLQQVKKGDAKASFHRMEVDRIRFVLSSYLRSRLQKIERFFPHVLEREKSRGE
;
A
#
# COMPACT_ATOMS: atom_id res chain seq x y z
N MET A 1 -44.08 20.81 -26.30
CA MET A 1 -42.91 21.64 -25.95
C MET A 1 -42.79 21.54 -24.44
N SER A 2 -42.00 20.55 -23.99
CA SER A 2 -40.67 20.75 -23.37
C SER A 2 -40.82 21.21 -21.92
N ASP A 3 -40.73 20.31 -20.94
CA ASP A 3 -39.50 19.76 -20.36
C ASP A 3 -39.23 20.46 -19.01
N ALA A 4 -39.33 19.70 -17.92
CA ALA A 4 -38.83 20.07 -16.58
C ALA A 4 -38.99 18.86 -15.63
N LEU A 5 -38.26 17.79 -15.91
CA LEU A 5 -37.80 16.88 -14.85
C LEU A 5 -36.62 17.57 -14.17
N SER A 6 -36.82 18.08 -12.95
CA SER A 6 -35.71 18.36 -12.02
C SER A 6 -35.79 17.34 -10.89
N ASP A 7 -35.25 16.17 -11.21
CA ASP A 7 -34.61 15.27 -10.26
C ASP A 7 -33.23 15.86 -9.98
N ASP A 8 -33.00 16.31 -8.75
CA ASP A 8 -31.64 16.48 -8.22
C ASP A 8 -31.69 16.18 -6.72
N GLY A 9 -31.71 14.89 -6.42
CA GLY A 9 -31.36 14.38 -5.11
C GLY A 9 -29.86 14.54 -4.90
N SER A 10 -29.45 15.62 -4.25
CA SER A 10 -28.12 15.71 -3.65
C SER A 10 -28.19 15.27 -2.19
N ASP A 11 -28.39 13.97 -1.98
CA ASP A 11 -28.11 13.33 -0.69
C ASP A 11 -26.57 13.19 -0.58
N ILE A 12 -25.93 14.30 -0.21
CA ILE A 12 -24.51 14.32 0.15
C ILE A 12 -24.42 13.66 1.53
N ASN A 13 -24.52 12.33 1.53
CA ASN A 13 -23.98 11.50 2.59
C ASN A 13 -22.47 11.72 2.57
N GLN A 14 -22.04 12.73 3.32
CA GLN A 14 -20.67 12.91 3.74
C GLN A 14 -20.36 11.71 4.63
N ASP A 15 -19.91 10.64 3.97
CA ASP A 15 -19.41 9.42 4.57
C ASP A 15 -18.11 9.75 5.32
N ASP A 16 -18.25 10.36 6.49
CA ASP A 16 -17.20 10.57 7.48
C ASP A 16 -16.97 9.27 8.28
N SER A 17 -17.05 8.14 7.59
CA SER A 17 -16.56 6.87 8.08
C SER A 17 -15.06 6.99 8.14
N GLN A 18 -14.50 7.13 9.34
CA GLN A 18 -13.12 6.73 9.59
C GLN A 18 -13.02 5.24 9.22
N ASP A 19 -12.72 4.97 7.95
CA ASP A 19 -12.56 3.62 7.44
C ASP A 19 -11.45 2.95 8.25
N VAL A 20 -11.85 2.05 9.15
CA VAL A 20 -10.92 1.22 9.90
C VAL A 20 -10.16 0.41 8.86
N ILE A 21 -8.91 0.78 8.59
CA ILE A 21 -8.05 0.07 7.65
C ILE A 21 -7.78 -1.32 8.24
N THR A 22 -8.43 -2.32 7.67
CA THR A 22 -8.17 -3.71 8.05
C THR A 22 -6.82 -4.17 7.49
N PRO A 23 -6.15 -5.16 8.11
CA PRO A 23 -4.91 -5.72 7.57
C PRO A 23 -5.04 -6.22 6.12
N ALA A 24 -6.19 -6.79 5.75
CA ALA A 24 -6.45 -7.25 4.39
C ALA A 24 -6.51 -6.07 3.40
N THR A 25 -7.23 -5.00 3.75
CA THR A 25 -7.28 -3.76 2.95
C THR A 25 -5.90 -3.14 2.80
N LEU A 26 -5.10 -3.15 3.86
CA LEU A 26 -3.73 -2.64 3.84
C LEU A 26 -2.83 -3.42 2.88
N ILE A 27 -2.92 -4.76 2.89
CA ILE A 27 -2.17 -5.62 1.95
C ILE A 27 -2.62 -5.35 0.51
N ALA A 28 -3.92 -5.18 0.26
CA ALA A 28 -4.43 -4.84 -1.08
C ALA A 28 -3.88 -3.49 -1.57
N LYS A 29 -3.84 -2.47 -0.71
CA LYS A 29 -3.23 -1.16 -1.03
C LYS A 29 -1.74 -1.29 -1.35
N LEU A 30 -1.01 -2.17 -0.64
CA LEU A 30 0.39 -2.46 -0.96
C LEU A 30 0.55 -3.13 -2.33
N GLU A 31 -0.28 -4.13 -2.63
CA GLU A 31 -0.24 -4.84 -3.91
C GLU A 31 -0.56 -3.90 -5.08
N GLU A 32 -1.54 -3.01 -4.91
CA GLU A 32 -1.87 -1.97 -5.89
C GLU A 32 -0.68 -1.02 -6.09
N ALA A 33 -0.10 -0.49 -5.02
CA ALA A 33 1.07 0.38 -5.10
C ALA A 33 2.26 -0.33 -5.76
N TRP A 34 2.47 -1.61 -5.46
CA TRP A 34 3.50 -2.44 -6.07
C TRP A 34 3.31 -2.61 -7.57
N LEU A 35 2.12 -2.96 -8.03
CA LEU A 35 1.81 -3.13 -9.45
C LEU A 35 1.94 -1.80 -10.19
N ASN A 36 1.36 -0.73 -9.66
CA ASN A 36 1.45 0.61 -10.23
C ASN A 36 2.91 1.05 -10.38
N GLU A 37 3.73 0.83 -9.35
CA GLU A 37 5.16 1.12 -9.42
C GLU A 37 5.86 0.28 -10.49
N LYS A 38 5.55 -1.01 -10.59
CA LYS A 38 6.21 -1.91 -11.55
C LYS A 38 5.89 -1.57 -13.01
N PHE A 39 4.69 -1.08 -13.28
CA PHE A 39 4.22 -0.77 -14.63
C PHE A 39 4.33 0.71 -15.02
N SER A 40 4.60 1.61 -14.07
CA SER A 40 4.88 3.01 -14.39
C SER A 40 6.32 3.18 -14.90
N PRO A 41 6.57 3.94 -15.99
CA PRO A 41 7.91 4.27 -16.44
C PRO A 41 8.63 5.26 -15.50
N GLU A 42 7.86 6.02 -14.73
CA GLU A 42 8.35 7.08 -13.84
C GLU A 42 8.19 6.70 -12.36
N LEU A 43 8.94 7.36 -11.48
CA LEU A 43 8.84 7.15 -10.04
C LEU A 43 7.58 7.80 -9.49
N LEU A 44 6.65 6.97 -8.97
CA LEU A 44 5.39 7.43 -8.38
C LEU A 44 5.59 8.05 -6.99
N ASP A 45 4.50 8.59 -6.43
CA ASP A 45 4.49 9.08 -5.05
C ASP A 45 4.80 7.97 -4.06
N ASN A 46 5.57 8.31 -3.02
CA ASN A 46 5.89 7.37 -1.96
C ASN A 46 4.63 7.10 -1.12
N LYS A 47 4.20 5.85 -1.03
CA LYS A 47 3.12 5.40 -0.14
C LYS A 47 3.69 5.01 1.23
N SER A 48 4.37 5.96 1.90
CA SER A 48 5.13 5.70 3.13
C SER A 48 4.26 5.16 4.26
N GLU A 49 3.06 5.72 4.43
CA GLU A 49 2.09 5.26 5.44
C GLU A 49 1.73 3.77 5.25
N VAL A 50 1.45 3.35 4.01
CA VAL A 50 1.15 1.94 3.70
C VAL A 50 2.36 1.05 4.03
N VAL A 51 3.56 1.50 3.67
CA VAL A 51 4.80 0.76 3.96
C VAL A 51 5.02 0.59 5.46
N GLU A 52 4.89 1.67 6.24
CA GLU A 52 5.06 1.66 7.69
C GLU A 52 4.07 0.73 8.37
N LEU A 53 2.78 0.85 8.04
CA LEU A 53 1.74 0.00 8.60
C LEU A 53 1.96 -1.48 8.24
N VAL A 54 2.37 -1.80 7.00
CA VAL A 54 2.66 -3.19 6.60
C VAL A 54 3.85 -3.74 7.37
N MET A 55 4.92 -2.96 7.56
CA MET A 55 6.08 -3.39 8.34
C MET A 55 5.69 -3.67 9.80
N GLU A 56 4.83 -2.84 10.37
CA GLU A 56 4.30 -3.07 11.72
C GLU A 56 3.49 -4.37 11.78
N GLN A 57 2.55 -4.57 10.85
CA GLN A 57 1.73 -5.79 10.78
C GLN A 57 2.58 -7.05 10.60
N LEU A 58 3.61 -7.01 9.75
CA LEU A 58 4.56 -8.11 9.58
C LEU A 58 5.29 -8.43 10.89
N THR A 59 5.76 -7.40 11.60
CA THR A 59 6.44 -7.56 12.90
C THR A 59 5.52 -8.23 13.93
N HIS A 60 4.27 -7.79 14.01
CA HIS A 60 3.26 -8.41 14.89
C HIS A 60 3.00 -9.87 14.53
N MET A 61 2.83 -10.18 13.24
CA MET A 61 2.62 -11.56 12.76
C MET A 61 3.82 -12.47 13.08
N GLU A 62 5.03 -11.98 12.88
CA GLU A 62 6.26 -12.72 13.19
C GLU A 62 6.39 -12.99 14.69
N SER A 63 6.16 -11.98 15.53
CA SER A 63 6.18 -12.12 16.99
C SER A 63 5.18 -13.18 17.47
N ASN A 64 3.95 -13.13 16.95
CA ASN A 64 2.92 -14.13 17.25
C ASN A 64 3.38 -15.53 16.85
N LEU A 65 4.00 -15.68 15.67
CA LEU A 65 4.49 -16.96 15.16
C LEU A 65 5.66 -17.56 15.95
N GLN A 66 6.43 -16.74 16.68
CA GLN A 66 7.49 -17.22 17.58
C GLN A 66 6.91 -17.89 18.84
N GLN A 67 5.71 -17.49 19.26
CA GLN A 67 5.03 -18.04 20.44
C GLN A 67 4.28 -19.35 20.14
N VAL A 68 4.08 -19.70 18.86
CA VAL A 68 3.33 -20.91 18.48
C VAL A 68 4.18 -22.18 18.58
N LYS A 69 3.56 -23.27 19.06
CA LYS A 69 4.19 -24.59 19.18
C LYS A 69 4.63 -25.12 17.81
N LYS A 70 5.79 -25.80 17.79
CA LYS A 70 6.28 -26.49 16.58
C LYS A 70 5.31 -27.60 16.16
N GLY A 71 5.06 -27.71 14.85
CA GLY A 71 4.18 -28.72 14.26
C GLY A 71 2.74 -28.28 14.02
N ASP A 72 2.36 -27.04 14.37
CA ASP A 72 1.05 -26.48 14.02
C ASP A 72 0.99 -26.12 12.53
N ALA A 73 0.10 -26.79 11.78
CA ALA A 73 -0.13 -26.52 10.37
C ALA A 73 -0.63 -25.08 10.12
N LYS A 74 -1.45 -24.52 11.03
CA LYS A 74 -1.93 -23.13 10.92
C LYS A 74 -0.78 -22.13 10.99
N ALA A 75 0.19 -22.39 11.86
CA ALA A 75 1.40 -21.57 11.95
C ALA A 75 2.24 -21.63 10.65
N SER A 76 2.29 -22.78 9.98
CA SER A 76 2.95 -22.91 8.68
C SER A 76 2.27 -22.05 7.61
N PHE A 77 0.94 -22.02 7.54
CA PHE A 77 0.21 -21.15 6.60
C PHE A 77 0.47 -19.67 6.89
N HIS A 78 0.45 -19.26 8.15
CA HIS A 78 0.77 -17.87 8.51
C HIS A 78 2.23 -17.49 8.20
N ARG A 79 3.19 -18.40 8.31
CA ARG A 79 4.57 -18.15 7.85
C ARG A 79 4.65 -17.92 6.35
N MET A 80 3.95 -18.74 5.56
CA MET A 80 3.88 -18.57 4.10
C MET A 80 3.26 -17.21 3.73
N GLU A 81 2.24 -16.78 4.47
CA GLU A 81 1.60 -15.47 4.29
C GLU A 81 2.57 -14.32 4.54
N VAL A 82 3.28 -14.37 5.68
CA VAL A 82 4.32 -13.40 6.05
C VAL A 82 5.39 -13.32 4.95
N ASP A 83 5.83 -14.46 4.43
CA ASP A 83 6.82 -14.50 3.36
C ASP A 83 6.30 -13.87 2.05
N ARG A 84 5.03 -14.11 1.68
CA ARG A 84 4.41 -13.48 0.50
C ARG A 84 4.35 -11.96 0.66
N ILE A 85 3.83 -11.46 1.77
CA ILE A 85 3.69 -10.02 2.01
C ILE A 85 5.07 -9.36 2.04
N ARG A 86 6.05 -9.96 2.72
CA ARG A 86 7.44 -9.45 2.76
C ARG A 86 8.06 -9.39 1.36
N PHE A 87 7.81 -10.38 0.51
CA PHE A 87 8.27 -10.36 -0.87
C PHE A 87 7.69 -9.18 -1.65
N VAL A 88 6.37 -8.95 -1.57
CA VAL A 88 5.69 -7.83 -2.24
C VAL A 88 6.27 -6.50 -1.78
N LEU A 89 6.35 -6.27 -0.46
CA LEU A 89 6.93 -5.06 0.12
C LEU A 89 8.36 -4.82 -0.37
N SER A 90 9.20 -5.86 -0.30
CA SER A 90 10.59 -5.76 -0.73
C SER A 90 10.71 -5.51 -2.23
N SER A 91 9.83 -6.10 -3.04
CA SER A 91 9.81 -5.85 -4.48
C SER A 91 9.39 -4.43 -4.81
N TYR A 92 8.38 -3.87 -4.13
CA TYR A 92 7.96 -2.48 -4.28
C TYR A 92 9.12 -1.52 -3.98
N LEU A 93 9.76 -1.67 -2.82
CA LEU A 93 10.88 -0.81 -2.41
C LEU A 93 12.08 -0.92 -3.36
N ARG A 94 12.44 -2.13 -3.80
CA ARG A 94 13.52 -2.33 -4.78
C ARG A 94 13.20 -1.67 -6.12
N SER A 95 11.97 -1.81 -6.63
CA SER A 95 11.56 -1.15 -7.87
C SER A 95 11.67 0.36 -7.78
N ARG A 96 11.29 0.96 -6.63
CA ARG A 96 11.48 2.40 -6.39
C ARG A 96 12.94 2.80 -6.37
N LEU A 97 13.79 2.08 -5.64
CA LEU A 97 15.23 2.36 -5.57
C LEU A 97 15.87 2.33 -6.97
N GLN A 98 15.56 1.32 -7.77
CA GLN A 98 16.05 1.23 -9.15
C GLN A 98 15.64 2.43 -10.01
N LYS A 99 14.41 2.93 -9.86
CA LYS A 99 13.96 4.13 -10.57
C LYS A 99 14.64 5.40 -10.06
N ILE A 100 14.82 5.53 -8.75
CA ILE A 100 15.56 6.66 -8.15
C ILE A 100 16.99 6.69 -8.67
N GLU A 101 17.69 5.55 -8.64
CA GLU A 101 19.06 5.43 -9.14
C GLU A 101 19.16 5.76 -10.64
N ARG A 102 18.16 5.34 -11.43
CA ARG A 102 18.13 5.60 -12.88
C ARG A 102 17.84 7.06 -13.24
N PHE A 103 16.99 7.74 -12.47
CA PHE A 103 16.49 9.08 -12.79
C PHE A 103 16.86 10.13 -11.73
N PHE A 104 17.95 9.92 -10.99
CA PHE A 104 18.31 10.75 -9.82
C PHE A 104 18.36 12.27 -10.08
N PRO A 105 18.82 12.80 -11.23
CA PRO A 105 18.85 14.25 -11.44
C PRO A 105 17.44 14.84 -11.48
N HIS A 106 16.51 14.16 -12.14
CA HIS A 106 15.11 14.57 -12.24
C HIS A 106 14.38 14.46 -10.89
N VAL A 107 14.67 13.40 -10.13
CA VAL A 107 14.10 13.22 -8.79
C VAL A 107 14.55 14.34 -7.86
N LEU A 108 15.84 14.70 -7.84
CA LEU A 108 16.36 15.79 -7.01
C LEU A 108 15.73 17.14 -7.37
N GLU A 109 15.54 17.41 -8.66
CA GLU A 109 14.91 18.66 -9.11
C GLU A 109 13.44 18.73 -8.66
N ARG A 110 12.70 17.63 -8.84
CA ARG A 110 11.31 17.52 -8.36
C ARG A 110 11.20 17.73 -6.84
N GLU A 111 12.13 17.20 -6.06
CA GLU A 111 12.14 17.37 -4.61
C GLU A 111 12.45 18.81 -4.17
N LYS A 112 13.31 19.54 -4.89
CA LYS A 112 13.54 20.97 -4.59
C LYS A 112 12.27 21.79 -4.75
N SER A 113 11.53 21.57 -5.84
CA SER A 113 10.26 22.25 -6.11
C SER A 113 9.15 21.90 -5.12
N ARG A 114 9.29 20.83 -4.31
CA ARG A 114 8.32 20.44 -3.29
C ARG A 114 8.47 21.24 -1.98
N GLY A 115 9.61 21.89 -1.79
CA GLY A 115 9.90 22.73 -0.62
C GLY A 115 9.61 24.22 -0.82
N GLU A 116 9.21 24.64 -2.01
CA GLU A 116 8.70 25.98 -2.36
C GLU A 116 7.17 26.00 -2.33
#